data_AF-A0A1Y6ARI1-F1
#
_entry.id   AF-A0A1Y6ARI1-F1
#
_cell.length_a   1.000
_cell.length_b   1.000
_cell.length_c   1.000
_cell.angle_alpha   90.00
_cell.angle_beta   90.00
_cell.angle_gamma   90.00
#
_symmetry.space_group_name_H-M   'P 1'
#
loop_
_entity.id
_entity.type
_entity.pdbx_description
1 polymer ?
#
loop_
_entity_poly.entity_id
_entity_poly.type
_entity_poly.pdbx_seq_one_letter_code
_entity_poly.pdbx_strand_id
1 'polypeptide(L)'
;MEQITERTTPLDEAQNEFTSLLKRNENHQLFGSYKVYDSITNEYVGLGHVTVNEENVREAEIGYMILPEHWGKRYGLPGEILSTII
;
A
#
# COMPACT_ATOMS: atom_id res chain seq x y z
N MET A 1 2.20 -10.82 -6.37
CA MET A 1 2.75 -9.98 -7.45
C MET A 1 1.60 -9.53 -8.38
N GLU A 2 0.57 -8.85 -7.86
CA GLU A 2 -0.53 -8.35 -8.70
C GLU A 2 -0.48 -6.83 -8.90
N GLN A 3 0.30 -6.09 -8.10
CA GLN A 3 0.36 -4.63 -8.14
C GLN A 3 1.42 -4.06 -9.10
N ILE A 4 2.38 -4.88 -9.55
CA ILE A 4 3.37 -4.49 -10.56
C ILE A 4 3.04 -5.24 -11.83
N THR A 5 2.14 -4.67 -12.63
CA THR A 5 1.79 -5.22 -13.93
C THR A 5 2.79 -4.70 -14.96
N GLU A 6 3.51 -5.60 -15.63
CA GLU A 6 4.39 -5.25 -16.76
C GLU A 6 3.61 -4.78 -18.01
N ARG A 7 2.29 -4.60 -17.88
CA ARG A 7 1.38 -4.07 -18.91
C ARG A 7 0.72 -2.79 -18.45
N THR A 8 0.35 -1.94 -19.41
CA THR A 8 -0.53 -0.80 -19.19
C THR A 8 -1.94 -1.30 -18.85
N THR A 9 -2.47 -0.86 -17.71
CA THR A 9 -3.84 -1.13 -17.30
C THR A 9 -4.81 -0.20 -18.05
N PRO A 10 -5.82 -0.73 -18.76
CA PRO A 10 -6.92 0.04 -19.33
C PRO A 10 -7.63 0.92 -18.29
N LEU A 11 -8.22 2.03 -18.73
CA LEU A 11 -8.82 3.02 -17.83
C LEU A 11 -9.99 2.44 -17.01
N ASP A 12 -10.85 1.66 -17.64
CA ASP A 12 -11.99 0.98 -17.02
C ASP A 12 -11.53 -0.04 -15.97
N GLU A 13 -10.51 -0.83 -16.30
CA GLU A 13 -9.88 -1.77 -15.37
C GLU A 13 -9.29 -1.00 -14.17
N ALA A 14 -8.51 0.05 -14.41
CA ALA A 14 -7.90 0.86 -13.35
C ALA A 14 -8.94 1.51 -12.42
N GLN A 15 -10.07 1.99 -12.98
CA GLN A 15 -11.16 2.56 -12.19
C GLN A 15 -11.87 1.52 -11.33
N ASN A 16 -12.09 0.33 -11.88
CA ASN A 16 -12.70 -0.78 -11.14
C ASN A 16 -11.80 -1.25 -9.99
N GLU A 17 -10.51 -1.42 -10.24
CA GLU A 17 -9.50 -1.78 -9.23
C GLU A 17 -9.44 -0.72 -8.11
N PHE A 18 -9.39 0.56 -8.48
CA PHE A 18 -9.38 1.64 -7.51
C PHE A 18 -10.66 1.68 -6.65
N THR A 19 -11.83 1.45 -7.25
CA THR A 19 -13.11 1.41 -6.52
C THR A 19 -13.14 0.24 -5.53
N SER A 20 -12.63 -0.93 -5.93
CA SER A 20 -12.52 -2.09 -5.05
C SER A 20 -11.57 -1.83 -3.87
N LEU A 21 -10.45 -1.15 -4.12
CA LEU A 21 -9.51 -0.72 -3.09
C LEU A 21 -10.19 0.21 -2.06
N LEU A 22 -10.95 1.20 -2.52
CA LEU A 22 -11.65 2.13 -1.62
C LEU A 22 -12.67 1.40 -0.73
N LYS A 23 -13.47 0.49 -1.30
CA LYS A 23 -14.43 -0.32 -0.53
C LYS A 23 -13.74 -1.17 0.54
N ARG A 24 -12.56 -1.73 0.23
CA ARG A 24 -11.79 -2.50 1.22
C ARG A 24 -11.34 -1.63 2.38
N ASN A 25 -10.88 -0.41 2.11
CA ASN A 25 -10.48 0.54 3.15
C ASN A 25 -11.66 1.00 4.04
N GLU A 26 -12.89 0.99 3.53
CA GLU A 26 -14.09 1.32 4.32
C GLU A 26 -14.44 0.21 5.33
N ASN A 27 -14.14 -1.05 5.00
CA ASN A 27 -14.55 -2.21 5.79
C ASN A 27 -13.72 -2.41 7.08
N HIS A 28 -12.53 -1.82 7.15
CA HIS A 28 -11.63 -2.01 8.28
C HIS A 28 -10.94 -0.70 8.69
N GLN A 29 -10.92 -0.41 9.99
CA GLN A 29 -10.34 0.84 10.50
C GLN A 29 -8.80 0.88 10.39
N LEU A 30 -8.14 -0.28 10.46
CA LEU A 30 -6.68 -0.41 10.52
C LEU A 30 -6.11 -1.24 9.35
N PHE A 31 -6.96 -1.76 8.47
CA PHE A 31 -6.54 -2.58 7.32
C PHE A 31 -6.98 -1.89 6.04
N GLY A 32 -6.09 -1.86 5.05
CA GLY A 32 -6.33 -1.12 3.82
C GLY A 32 -5.05 -0.82 3.05
N SER A 33 -5.20 -0.04 1.98
CA SER A 33 -4.11 0.51 1.19
C SER A 33 -3.92 1.99 1.48
N TYR A 34 -2.66 2.40 1.66
CA TYR A 34 -2.28 3.74 2.10
C TYR A 34 -1.22 4.32 1.18
N LYS A 35 -1.32 5.64 0.95
CA LYS A 35 -0.22 6.41 0.38
C LYS A 35 0.76 6.74 1.49
N VAL A 36 2.04 6.56 1.22
CA VAL A 36 3.13 6.84 2.15
C VAL A 36 3.77 8.16 1.76
N TYR A 37 3.86 9.08 2.72
CA TYR A 37 4.51 10.36 2.57
C TYR A 37 5.65 10.49 3.57
N ASP A 38 6.72 11.16 3.18
CA ASP A 38 7.73 11.62 4.13
C ASP A 38 7.13 12.76 4.97
N SER A 39 7.16 12.62 6.30
CA SER A 39 6.51 13.58 7.20
C SER A 39 7.23 14.93 7.30
N ILE A 40 8.49 15.01 6.87
CA ILE A 40 9.30 16.22 6.93
C ILE A 40 9.19 16.99 5.61
N THR A 41 9.36 16.31 4.48
CA THR A 41 9.36 16.93 3.15
C THR A 41 7.96 16.96 2.52
N ASN A 42 7.01 16.20 3.07
CA ASN A 42 5.69 15.97 2.49
C ASN A 42 5.75 15.38 1.07
N GLU A 43 6.86 14.73 0.71
CA GLU A 43 7.03 14.06 -0.57
C GLU A 43 6.33 12.70 -0.55
N TYR A 44 5.73 12.34 -1.68
CA TYR A 44 5.15 11.02 -1.87
C TYR A 44 6.28 9.98 -2.05
N VAL A 45 6.32 9.00 -1.17
CA VAL A 45 7.39 7.99 -1.12
C VAL A 45 6.95 6.68 -1.79
N GLY A 46 5.67 6.35 -1.72
CA GLY A 46 5.16 5.10 -2.28
C GLY A 46 3.81 4.67 -1.71
N LEU A 47 3.53 3.38 -1.82
CA LEU A 47 2.27 2.77 -1.39
C LEU A 47 2.57 1.64 -0.40
N GLY A 48 1.73 1.52 0.62
CA GLY A 48 1.71 0.38 1.53
C GLY A 48 0.31 -0.19 1.64
N HIS A 49 0.18 -1.45 2.01
CA HIS A 49 -1.10 -2.02 2.39
C HIS A 49 -0.97 -3.06 3.50
N VAL A 50 -2.04 -3.20 4.26
CA VAL A 50 -2.24 -4.28 5.22
C VAL A 50 -3.56 -4.94 4.87
N THR A 51 -3.52 -6.21 4.46
CA THR A 51 -4.69 -6.99 4.08
C THR A 51 -4.91 -8.09 5.12
N VAL A 52 -6.02 -8.05 5.85
CA VAL A 52 -6.37 -9.12 6.79
C VAL A 52 -6.79 -10.38 6.04
N ASN A 53 -6.43 -11.54 6.56
CA ASN A 53 -7.00 -12.81 6.09
C ASN A 53 -8.44 -12.91 6.62
N GLU A 54 -9.44 -12.89 5.72
CA GLU A 54 -10.86 -12.97 6.11
C GLU A 54 -11.24 -14.31 6.75
N GLU A 55 -10.53 -15.40 6.41
CA GLU A 55 -10.75 -16.72 7.00
C GLU A 55 -10.07 -16.86 8.37
N ASN A 56 -9.00 -16.10 8.61
CA ASN A 56 -8.27 -16.05 9.88
C ASN A 56 -7.80 -14.64 10.22
N VAL A 57 -8.64 -13.88 10.92
CA VAL A 57 -8.37 -12.48 11.29
C VAL A 57 -7.15 -12.24 12.19
N ARG A 58 -6.45 -13.31 12.61
CA ARG A 58 -5.16 -13.21 13.32
C ARG A 58 -3.97 -13.11 12.38
N GLU A 59 -4.19 -13.25 11.08
CA GLU A 59 -3.17 -13.15 10.05
C GLU A 59 -3.46 -11.95 9.14
N ALA A 60 -2.40 -11.25 8.75
CA ALA A 60 -2.48 -10.18 7.78
C ALA A 60 -1.24 -10.21 6.89
N GLU A 61 -1.44 -9.90 5.62
CA GLU A 61 -0.38 -9.63 4.66
C GLU A 61 -0.01 -8.15 4.72
N ILE A 62 1.28 -7.86 4.71
CA ILE A 62 1.80 -6.50 4.58
C ILE A 62 2.62 -6.43 3.30
N GLY A 63 2.21 -5.54 2.39
CA GLY A 63 2.92 -5.29 1.15
C GLY A 63 3.19 -3.80 0.98
N TYR A 64 4.29 -3.47 0.33
CA TYR A 64 4.66 -2.08 0.06
C TYR A 64 5.48 -1.96 -1.22
N MET A 65 5.46 -0.76 -1.78
CA MET A 65 6.28 -0.33 -2.89
C MET A 65 6.84 1.05 -2.57
N ILE A 66 8.15 1.18 -2.68
CA ILE A 66 8.86 2.47 -2.55
C ILE A 66 9.35 2.87 -3.93
N LEU A 67 9.13 4.13 -4.28
CA LEU A 67 9.61 4.70 -5.53
C LEU A 67 11.16 4.62 -5.62
N PRO A 68 11.74 4.30 -6.81
CA PRO A 68 13.19 4.14 -6.98
C PRO A 68 14.02 5.32 -6.47
N GLU A 69 13.53 6.55 -6.58
CA GLU A 69 14.19 7.78 -6.16
C GLU A 69 14.33 7.88 -4.62
N HIS A 70 13.57 7.07 -3.89
CA HIS A 70 13.59 6.98 -2.43
C HIS A 70 14.31 5.73 -1.92
N TRP A 71 14.90 4.92 -2.81
CA TRP A 71 15.72 3.78 -2.41
C TRP A 71 16.99 4.24 -1.67
N GLY A 72 17.47 3.41 -0.73
CA GLY A 72 18.64 3.72 0.10
C GLY A 72 18.39 4.77 1.20
N LYS A 73 17.23 5.46 1.21
CA LYS A 73 16.83 6.43 2.24
C LYS A 73 16.20 5.78 3.50
N ARG A 74 16.35 4.46 3.66
CA ARG A 74 15.87 3.66 4.81
C ARG A 74 14.34 3.55 4.98
N TYR A 75 13.53 4.17 4.12
CA TYR A 75 12.08 3.94 4.06
C TYR A 75 11.67 2.49 3.78
N GLY A 76 12.59 1.59 3.41
CA GLY A 76 12.32 0.18 3.14
C GLY A 76 12.55 -0.76 4.32
N LEU A 77 12.97 -0.26 5.48
CA LEU A 77 13.25 -1.10 6.65
C LEU A 77 11.93 -1.51 7.31
N PRO A 78 11.76 -2.79 7.72
CA PRO A 78 10.50 -3.29 8.28
C PRO A 78 9.96 -2.43 9.44
N GLY A 79 10.83 -1.95 10.34
CA GLY A 79 10.40 -1.11 11.48
C GLY A 79 9.95 0.31 11.11
N GLU A 80 10.49 0.89 10.03
CA GLU A 80 10.18 2.25 9.59
C GLU A 80 8.89 2.27 8.76
N ILE A 81 8.69 1.27 7.91
CA ILE A 81 7.44 1.12 7.14
C ILE A 81 6.26 0.84 8.06
N LEU A 82 6.43 -0.07 9.02
CA LEU A 82 5.36 -0.45 9.93
C LEU A 82 4.89 0.74 10.78
N SER A 83 5.82 1.59 11.25
CA SER A 83 5.48 2.80 12.02
C SER A 83 4.92 3.94 11.17
N THR A 84 5.05 3.86 9.84
CA THR A 84 4.46 4.85 8.92
C THR A 84 3.07 4.43 8.45
N ILE A 85 2.80 3.12 8.37
CA ILE A 85 1.52 2.57 7.89
C ILE A 85 0.51 2.39 9.05
N ILE A 86 0.97 2.06 10.26
CA ILE A 86 0.16 1.78 11.46
C ILE A 86 0.37 2.88 12.48
#